data_AF-A0A6D0IAN6-F1
#
_entry.id   AF-A0A6D0IAN6-F1
#
_cell.length_a   1.000
_cell.length_b   1.000
_cell.length_c   1.000
_cell.angle_alpha   90.00
_cell.angle_beta   90.00
_cell.angle_gamma   90.00
#
_symmetry.space_group_name_H-M   'P 1'
#
loop_
_entity.id
_entity.type
_entity.pdbx_description
1 polymer ?
#
loop_
_entity_poly.entity_id
_entity_poly.type
_entity_poly.pdbx_seq_one_letter_code
_entity_poly.pdbx_strand_id
1 'polypeptide(L)' 'MAELSDQEMLRYNRQIILRGFDFDGQEALKDSRVLV' A
#
# COMPACT_ATOMS: atom_id res chain seq x y z
N MET A 1 -3.89 -2.56 10.78
CA MET A 1 -4.72 -2.74 9.58
C MET A 1 -5.20 -1.37 9.15
N ALA A 2 -4.25 -0.58 8.63
CA ALA A 2 -4.60 0.66 7.96
C ALA A 2 -5.14 0.32 6.56
N GLU A 3 -6.44 0.51 6.38
CA GLU A 3 -7.11 0.35 5.09
C GLU A 3 -6.80 1.54 4.19
N LEU A 4 -6.64 1.30 2.88
CA LEU A 4 -6.44 2.37 1.90
C LEU A 4 -7.75 3.09 1.61
N SER A 5 -7.71 4.43 1.57
CA SER A 5 -8.78 5.22 0.98
C SER A 5 -8.81 5.09 -0.54
N ASP A 6 -9.95 5.39 -1.18
CA ASP A 6 -10.10 5.37 -2.64
C ASP A 6 -9.02 6.19 -3.37
N GLN A 7 -8.65 7.33 -2.80
CA GLN A 7 -7.61 8.18 -3.35
C GLN A 7 -6.23 7.53 -3.27
N GLU A 8 -5.93 6.82 -2.17
CA GLU A 8 -4.67 6.09 -2.00
C GLU A 8 -4.60 4.89 -2.94
N MET A 9 -5.72 4.17 -3.15
CA MET A 9 -5.80 3.08 -4.12
C MET A 9 -5.45 3.56 -5.54
N LEU A 10 -6.03 4.70 -5.98
CA LEU A 10 -5.73 5.28 -7.28
C LEU A 10 -4.27 5.75 -7.38
N ARG A 11 -3.74 6.38 -6.31
CA ARG A 11 -2.37 6.88 -6.26
C ARG A 11 -1.32 5.77 -6.32
N TYR A 12 -1.56 4.66 -5.62
CA TYR A 12 -0.61 3.55 -5.49
C TYR A 12 -0.92 2.37 -6.40
N ASN A 13 -1.88 2.50 -7.33
CA ASN A 13 -2.30 1.44 -8.25
C ASN A 13 -1.14 0.73 -8.94
N ARG A 14 -0.10 1.46 -9.36
CA ARG A 14 1.07 0.88 -10.05
C ARG A 14 1.94 -0.01 -9.17
N GLN A 15 1.87 0.14 -7.84
CA GLN A 15 2.54 -0.73 -6.86
C GLN A 15 1.64 -1.91 -6.52
N ILE A 16 0.35 -1.66 -6.27
CA ILE A 16 -0.66 -2.67 -5.92
C ILE A 16 -0.73 -3.77 -6.98
N ILE A 17 -0.74 -3.43 -8.28
CA ILE A 17 -0.85 -4.43 -9.36
C ILE A 17 0.43 -5.28 -9.56
N LEU A 18 1.51 -5.03 -8.81
CA LEU A 18 2.73 -5.82 -8.94
C LEU A 18 2.50 -7.22 -8.35
N ARG A 19 2.90 -8.25 -9.11
CA ARG A 19 2.77 -9.64 -8.69
C ARG A 19 3.51 -9.86 -7.37
N GLY A 20 2.78 -10.30 -6.35
CA GLY A 20 3.32 -10.59 -5.02
C GLY A 20 3.44 -9.38 -4.10
N PHE A 21 2.94 -8.21 -4.51
CA PHE A 21 2.80 -7.04 -3.63
C PHE A 21 1.36 -6.87 -3.19
N ASP A 22 0.43 -6.68 -4.14
CA ASP A 22 -1.02 -6.57 -3.90
C ASP A 22 -1.41 -5.46 -2.88
N PHE A 23 -2.67 -5.44 -2.45
CA PHE A 23 -3.16 -4.54 -1.41
C PHE A 23 -2.44 -4.75 -0.07
N ASP A 24 -2.23 -6.02 0.33
CA ASP A 24 -1.56 -6.38 1.59
C ASP A 24 -0.19 -5.71 1.73
N GLY A 25 0.61 -5.68 0.66
CA GLY A 25 1.92 -5.03 0.65
C GLY A 25 1.81 -3.53 0.88
N GLN A 26 0.80 -2.87 0.30
CA GLN A 26 0.61 -1.44 0.45
C GLN A 26 0.06 -1.06 1.82
N GLU A 27 -0.86 -1.86 2.38
CA GLU A 27 -1.37 -1.66 3.73
C GLU A 27 -0.26 -1.87 4.77
N ALA A 28 0.62 -2.85 4.56
CA ALA A 28 1.79 -3.06 5.40
C ALA A 28 2.73 -1.84 5.37
N LEU A 29 2.95 -1.21 4.21
CA LEU A 29 3.71 0.04 4.12
C LEU A 29 3.03 1.21 4.84
N LYS A 30 1.69 1.32 4.74
CA LYS A 30 0.92 2.35 5.42
C LYS A 30 1.00 2.23 6.94
N ASP A 31 1.03 0.99 7.46
CA ASP A 31 1.20 0.70 8.88
C ASP A 31 2.67 0.79 9.35
N SER A 32 3.64 0.83 8.42
CA SER A 32 5.07 0.81 8.73
C SER A 32 5.60 2.15 9.26
N ARG A 33 6.67 2.09 10.06
CA ARG A 33 7.46 3.24 10.51
C ARG A 33 8.93 2.97 10.23
N VAL A 34 9.55 3.81 9.42
CA VAL A 34 10.97 3.69 9.04
C VAL A 34 11.75 4.86 9.62
N LEU A 35 12.86 4.56 10.32
CA LEU A 35 13.86 5.53 10.75
C LEU A 35 15.07 5.41 9.82
N VAL A 36 15.58 6.54 9.33
CA VAL A 36 16.73 6.63 8.41
C VAL A 36 17.86 7.38 9.10
#